data_AF-W9Z4X9-F1
#
_entry.id   AF-W9Z4X9-F1
#
_cell.length_a   1.000
_cell.length_b   1.000
_cell.length_c   1.000
_cell.angle_alpha   90.00
_cell.angle_beta   90.00
_cell.angle_gamma   90.00
#
_symmetry.space_group_name_H-M   'P 1'
#
loop_
_entity.id
_entity.type
_entity.pdbx_description
1 polymer ?
#
loop_
_entity_poly.entity_id
_entity_poly.type
_entity_poly.pdbx_seq_one_letter_code
_entity_poly.pdbx_strand_id
1 'polypeptide(L)' 'MSGTSLDAQKRYAAGVKTVLSAYFSGREDYPLEDLICHKGEYVTKAYGQRLKRV' A
#
# COMPACT_ATOMS: atom_id res chain seq x y z
N MET A 1 3.35 10.13 18.67
CA MET A 1 2.58 11.03 17.77
C MET A 1 3.33 11.45 16.50
N SER A 2 4.57 10.99 16.24
CA SER A 2 5.40 11.46 15.11
C SER A 2 4.79 11.23 13.71
N GLY A 3 4.00 10.17 13.52
CA GLY A 3 3.38 9.84 12.23
C GLY A 3 2.02 10.49 11.94
N THR A 4 1.49 11.32 12.85
CA THR A 4 0.13 11.90 12.72
C THR A 4 0.12 13.42 12.96
N SER A 5 1.21 14.11 12.64
CA SER A 5 1.19 15.58 12.54
C SER A 5 0.24 16.03 11.43
N LEU A 6 -0.30 17.26 11.51
CA LEU A 6 -1.26 17.79 10.52
C LEU A 6 -0.77 17.64 9.06
N ASP A 7 0.53 17.86 8.83
CA ASP A 7 1.14 17.68 7.51
C ASP A 7 1.21 16.21 7.06
N ALA A 8 1.42 15.28 7.99
CA ALA A 8 1.36 13.85 7.71
C ALA A 8 -0.08 13.41 7.41
N GLN A 9 -1.06 13.91 8.19
CA GLN A 9 -2.47 13.60 8.00
C GLN A 9 -2.97 13.97 6.61
N LYS A 10 -2.63 15.18 6.14
CA LYS A 10 -2.98 15.62 4.78
C LYS A 10 -2.42 14.67 3.70
N ARG A 11 -1.18 14.20 3.87
CA ARG A 11 -0.51 13.31 2.91
C ARG A 11 -1.12 11.91 2.88
N TYR A 12 -1.24 11.24 4.03
CA TYR A 12 -1.78 9.88 4.04
C TYR A 12 -3.27 9.85 3.71
N ALA A 13 -4.04 10.91 4.01
CA ALA A 13 -5.44 11.01 3.61
C ALA A 13 -5.60 11.05 2.08
N ALA A 14 -4.74 11.80 1.40
CA ALA A 14 -4.69 11.80 -0.07
C ALA A 14 -4.28 10.43 -0.62
N GLY A 15 -3.28 9.78 -0.01
CA GLY A 15 -2.85 8.43 -0.40
C GLY A 15 -3.99 7.39 -0.28
N VAL A 16 -4.73 7.38 0.83
CA VAL A 16 -5.89 6.51 1.02
C VAL A 16 -6.94 6.72 -0.08
N LYS A 17 -7.22 7.97 -0.45
CA LYS A 17 -8.17 8.28 -1.53
C LYS A 17 -7.72 7.68 -2.87
N THR A 18 -6.43 7.74 -3.19
CA THR A 18 -5.86 7.15 -4.41
C THR A 18 -6.04 5.64 -4.43
N VAL A 19 -5.66 4.95 -3.35
CA VAL A 19 -5.80 3.48 -3.23
C VAL A 19 -7.26 3.05 -3.36
N LEU A 20 -8.18 3.73 -2.69
CA LEU A 20 -9.61 3.44 -2.79
C LEU A 20 -10.16 3.69 -4.20
N SER A 21 -9.69 4.72 -4.90
CA SER A 21 -10.10 5.01 -6.26
C SER A 21 -9.68 3.91 -7.24
N ALA A 22 -8.47 3.37 -7.09
CA ALA A 22 -7.98 2.22 -7.86
C ALA A 22 -8.82 0.95 -7.63
N TYR A 23 -9.20 0.69 -6.37
CA TYR A 23 -10.06 -0.44 -6.01
C TYR A 23 -11.48 -0.29 -6.57
N PHE A 24 -12.13 0.86 -6.32
CA PHE A 24 -13.52 1.07 -6.74
C PHE A 24 -13.69 1.26 -8.26
N SER A 25 -12.66 1.71 -8.97
CA SER A 25 -12.67 1.75 -10.44
C SER A 25 -12.48 0.37 -11.08
N GLY A 26 -12.11 -0.66 -10.30
CA GLY A 26 -11.82 -2.00 -10.80
C GLY A 26 -10.51 -2.11 -11.59
N ARG A 27 -9.73 -1.01 -11.71
CA ARG A 27 -8.44 -1.02 -12.42
C ARG A 27 -7.34 -1.76 -11.68
N GLU A 28 -7.45 -1.83 -10.35
CA GLU A 28 -6.43 -2.42 -9.47
C GLU A 28 -5.00 -1.86 -9.73
N ASP A 29 -4.91 -0.61 -10.21
CA ASP A 29 -3.68 0.08 -10.60
C ASP A 29 -2.96 0.72 -9.40
N TYR A 30 -2.77 -0.06 -8.33
CA TYR A 30 -2.10 0.42 -7.11
C TYR A 30 -0.62 0.70 -7.34
N PRO A 31 -0.05 1.76 -6.74
CA PRO A 31 1.40 1.92 -6.66
C PRO A 31 2.04 0.68 -6.01
N LEU A 32 3.12 0.16 -6.58
CA LEU A 32 3.75 -1.08 -6.09
C LEU A 32 4.32 -0.92 -4.68
N GLU A 33 4.84 0.27 -4.36
CA GLU A 33 5.36 0.61 -3.04
C GLU A 33 4.30 0.64 -1.94
N ASP A 34 3.02 0.84 -2.29
CA ASP A 34 1.90 0.86 -1.33
C ASP A 34 1.42 -0.56 -0.99
N LEU A 35 1.77 -1.55 -1.81
CA LEU A 35 1.34 -2.92 -1.62
C LEU A 35 2.29 -3.69 -0.68
N ILE A 36 1.71 -4.27 0.37
CA ILE A 36 2.41 -5.16 1.29
C ILE A 36 2.13 -6.62 0.92
N CYS A 37 0.84 -6.96 0.84
CA CYS A 37 0.36 -8.23 0.33
C CYS A 37 -0.65 -8.00 -0.79
N HIS A 38 -0.64 -8.84 -1.80
CA HIS A 38 -1.61 -8.80 -2.89
C HIS A 38 -1.86 -10.22 -3.40
N LYS A 39 -3.14 -10.57 -3.63
CA LYS A 39 -3.57 -11.88 -4.17
C LYS A 39 -2.99 -13.10 -3.43
N GLY A 40 -2.89 -13.00 -2.09
CA GLY A 40 -2.41 -14.09 -1.23
C GLY A 40 -0.89 -14.17 -1.05
N GLU A 41 -0.12 -13.32 -1.72
CA GLU A 41 1.33 -13.27 -1.60
C GLU A 41 1.82 -11.95 -1.00
N TYR A 42 3.01 -11.98 -0.38
CA TYR A 42 3.73 -10.76 -0.04
C TYR A 42 4.42 -10.22 -1.28
N VAL A 43 4.17 -8.96 -1.61
CA VAL A 43 4.79 -8.32 -2.78
C VAL A 43 5.95 -7.40 -2.39
N THR A 44 6.01 -6.99 -1.12
CA THR A 44 7.15 -6.24 -0.57
C THR A 44 8.28 -7.13 -0.07
N LYS A 45 9.52 -6.68 -0.25
CA LYS A 45 10.72 -7.30 0.33
C LYS A 45 11.06 -6.77 1.73
N ALA A 46 10.40 -5.71 2.19
CA ALA A 46 10.75 -5.04 3.44
C ALA A 46 10.35 -5.84 4.70
N TYR A 47 9.46 -6.83 4.57
CA TYR A 47 8.89 -7.60 5.69
C TYR A 47 9.49 -9.02 5.77
N GLY A 48 10.82 -9.07 5.90
CA GLY A 48 11.62 -10.29 6.06
C GLY A 48 12.04 -10.94 4.74
N GLN A 49 13.12 -11.74 4.79
CA GLN A 49 13.52 -12.59 3.65
C GLN A 49 12.52 -13.74 3.49
N ARG A 50 11.94 -13.87 2.30
CA ARG A 50 10.95 -14.91 1.99
C ARG A 50 11.45 -15.71 0.80
N LEU A 51 11.57 -17.02 0.99
CA LEU A 51 11.76 -17.95 -0.11
C LEU A 51 10.39 -18.13 -0.77
N LYS A 52 10.28 -17.85 -2.08
CA LYS A 52 9.07 -18.25 -2.83
C LYS A 52 8.95 -19.77 -2.72
N ARG A 53 7.82 -20.26 -2.25
CA ARG A 53 7.52 -21.70 -2.35
C ARG A 53 7.32 -21.99 -3.85
N VAL A 54 8.22 -22.81 -4.40
CA VAL A 54 8.18 -23.30 -5.79
C VAL A 54 7.02 -24.28 -5.93
#